data_AF-A0AAV0HXB5-F1
#
_entry.id   AF-A0AAV0HXB5-F1
#
_cell.length_a   1.000
_cell.length_b   1.000
_cell.length_c   1.000
_cell.angle_alpha   90.00
_cell.angle_beta   90.00
_cell.angle_gamma   90.00
#
_symmetry.space_group_name_H-M   'P 1'
#
loop_
_entity.id
_entity.type
_entity.pdbx_description
1 polymer ?
#
loop_
_entity_poly.entity_id
_entity_poly.type
_entity_poly.pdbx_seq_one_letter_code
_entity_poly.pdbx_strand_id
1 'polypeptide(L)'
;MSIIVNKSSISESFKTNPIPTTQILPLDLHNLLSLPDSHTWPTSPVQPPPPSATIPVVDLGRPPHAVASAVRKASDEWGVFQVTNHGIPTTLLREAEFEARRLFALPAEEKLAVVRSPDGIDGYGLARISRFFAKQMWYEGFTIMGSPVRHASHLWPNDYANFWYVVIMGFNYINN
;
A
#
# COMPACT_ATOMS: atom_id res chain seq x y z
N MET A 1 -17.00 -14.33 0.90
CA MET A 1 -16.38 -14.63 -0.40
C MET A 1 -14.93 -14.17 -0.29
N SER A 2 -14.03 -15.08 0.09
CA SER A 2 -12.61 -14.76 0.23
C SER A 2 -11.99 -14.80 -1.15
N ILE A 3 -11.55 -13.64 -1.67
CA ILE A 3 -10.72 -13.62 -2.87
C ILE A 3 -9.32 -14.04 -2.42
N ILE A 4 -9.03 -15.34 -2.46
CA ILE A 4 -7.66 -15.82 -2.36
C ILE A 4 -7.01 -15.48 -3.71
N VAL A 5 -6.33 -14.34 -3.76
CA VAL A 5 -5.59 -13.97 -4.97
C VAL A 5 -4.29 -14.77 -5.00
N ASN A 6 -4.19 -15.72 -5.94
CA ASN A 6 -2.99 -16.53 -6.10
C ASN A 6 -1.83 -15.66 -6.64
N LYS A 7 -0.70 -15.66 -5.93
CA LYS A 7 0.51 -14.91 -6.30
C LYS A 7 1.02 -15.25 -7.71
N SER A 8 0.92 -16.51 -8.15
CA SER A 8 1.34 -16.91 -9.50
C SER A 8 0.43 -16.31 -10.59
N SER A 9 -0.88 -16.29 -10.33
CA SER A 9 -1.88 -15.72 -11.25
C SER A 9 -1.73 -14.21 -11.45
N ILE A 10 -1.43 -13.46 -10.38
CA ILE A 10 -1.13 -12.01 -10.49
C ILE A 10 0.12 -11.77 -11.36
N SER A 11 1.20 -12.52 -11.09
CA SER A 11 2.45 -12.34 -11.83
C SER A 11 2.27 -12.62 -13.31
N GLU A 12 1.54 -13.67 -13.66
CA GLU A 12 1.23 -14.02 -15.04
C GLU A 12 0.34 -12.96 -15.73
N SER A 13 -0.66 -12.44 -15.01
CA SER A 13 -1.50 -11.35 -15.52
C SER A 13 -0.69 -10.09 -15.83
N PHE A 14 0.33 -9.78 -15.03
CA PHE A 14 1.13 -8.57 -15.20
C PHE A 14 2.14 -8.71 -16.33
N LYS A 15 2.70 -9.91 -16.53
CA LYS A 15 3.54 -10.24 -17.69
C LYS A 15 2.78 -10.17 -19.01
N THR A 16 1.54 -10.64 -19.02
CA THR A 16 0.68 -10.61 -20.22
C THR A 16 0.09 -9.24 -20.51
N ASN A 17 0.07 -8.33 -19.53
CA ASN A 17 -0.47 -6.98 -19.65
C ASN A 17 0.49 -5.94 -19.06
N PRO A 18 1.65 -5.68 -19.70
CA PRO A 18 2.63 -4.71 -19.21
C PRO A 18 2.08 -3.28 -19.26
N ILE A 19 2.55 -2.43 -18.35
CA ILE A 19 2.17 -1.01 -18.28
C ILE A 19 3.31 -0.14 -18.84
N PRO A 20 3.03 0.89 -19.66
CA PRO A 20 4.05 1.83 -20.13
C PRO A 20 4.74 2.54 -18.95
N THR A 21 6.05 2.76 -19.04
CA THR A 21 6.83 3.43 -17.99
C THR A 21 6.26 4.78 -17.56
N THR A 22 5.68 5.54 -18.50
CA THR A 22 5.01 6.82 -18.24
C THR A 22 3.81 6.72 -17.30
N GLN A 23 3.22 5.53 -17.15
CA GLN A 23 2.11 5.26 -16.23
C GLN A 23 2.58 4.60 -14.91
N ILE A 24 3.90 4.39 -14.76
CA ILE A 24 4.53 3.84 -13.55
C ILE A 24 5.18 4.97 -12.75
N LEU A 25 5.83 5.90 -13.43
CA LEU A 25 6.54 6.99 -12.77
C LEU A 25 5.56 7.94 -12.07
N PRO A 26 5.77 8.24 -10.78
CA PRO A 26 4.99 9.23 -10.08
C PRO A 26 5.38 10.64 -10.52
N LEU A 27 4.50 11.59 -10.25
CA LEU A 27 4.77 13.00 -10.45
C LEU A 27 5.89 13.45 -9.51
N ASP A 28 6.79 14.31 -9.99
CA ASP A 28 7.82 14.91 -9.15
C ASP A 28 7.19 15.98 -8.25
N LEU A 29 6.74 15.55 -7.06
CA LEU A 29 6.00 16.41 -6.13
C LEU A 29 6.79 17.61 -5.63
N HIS A 30 8.13 17.58 -5.70
CA HIS A 30 8.98 18.65 -5.17
C HIS A 30 9.17 19.81 -6.15
N ASN A 31 9.09 19.54 -7.46
CA ASN A 31 9.39 20.50 -8.51
C ASN A 31 8.14 21.01 -9.25
N LEU A 32 6.94 20.72 -8.75
CA LEU A 32 5.70 21.19 -9.37
C LEU A 32 5.44 22.67 -9.11
N LEU A 33 5.29 23.42 -10.20
CA LEU A 33 4.90 24.83 -10.16
C LEU A 33 3.37 25.02 -10.09
N SER A 34 2.60 24.06 -10.60
CA SER A 34 1.13 24.08 -10.61
C SER A 34 0.57 22.67 -10.63
N LEU A 35 -0.70 22.53 -10.22
CA LEU A 35 -1.44 21.26 -10.28
C LEU A 35 -1.73 20.89 -11.74
N PRO A 36 -1.24 19.75 -12.25
CA PRO A 36 -1.50 19.35 -13.63
C PRO A 36 -2.96 18.92 -13.84
N ASP A 37 -3.48 19.10 -15.06
CA ASP A 37 -4.82 18.64 -15.43
C ASP A 37 -5.05 17.14 -15.21
N SER A 38 -3.99 16.34 -15.26
CA SER A 38 -4.05 14.91 -14.94
C SER A 38 -4.43 14.64 -13.48
N HIS A 39 -4.17 15.58 -12.56
CA HIS A 39 -4.46 15.50 -11.13
C HIS A 39 -5.63 16.39 -10.70
N THR A 40 -6.22 17.14 -11.63
CA THR A 40 -7.42 17.94 -11.37
C THR A 40 -8.67 17.07 -11.47
N TRP A 41 -9.17 16.62 -10.32
CA TRP A 41 -10.41 15.84 -10.23
C TRP A 41 -11.64 16.77 -10.29
N PRO A 42 -12.72 16.35 -10.98
CA PRO A 42 -13.95 17.12 -10.98
C PRO A 42 -14.50 17.20 -9.56
N THR A 43 -14.88 18.40 -9.13
CA THR A 43 -15.54 18.63 -7.84
C THR A 43 -16.90 17.93 -7.85
N SER A 44 -16.98 16.77 -7.22
CA SER A 44 -18.29 16.24 -6.83
C SER A 44 -18.78 17.01 -5.60
N PRO A 45 -20.10 17.27 -5.48
CA PRO A 45 -20.64 17.82 -4.25
C PRO A 45 -20.25 16.88 -3.11
N VAL A 46 -19.38 17.35 -2.23
CA VAL A 46 -19.01 16.62 -1.02
C VAL A 46 -20.25 16.60 -0.16
N GLN A 47 -20.97 15.48 -0.14
CA GLN A 47 -22.05 15.30 0.80
C GLN A 47 -21.41 15.33 2.20
N PRO A 48 -21.85 16.22 3.10
CA PRO A 48 -21.30 16.25 4.45
C PRO A 48 -21.48 14.86 5.07
N PRO A 49 -20.45 14.36 5.79
CA PRO A 49 -20.54 13.05 6.41
C PRO A 49 -21.78 13.02 7.32
N PRO A 50 -22.57 11.94 7.31
CA PRO A 50 -23.70 11.83 8.21
C PRO A 50 -23.20 11.96 9.66
N PRO A 51 -23.88 12.77 10.50
CA PRO A 51 -23.32 13.30 11.76
C PRO A 51 -23.04 12.27 12.88
N SER A 52 -23.18 10.97 12.63
CA SER A 52 -23.10 9.94 13.68
C SER A 52 -22.47 8.62 13.24
N ALA A 53 -21.96 8.54 12.00
CA ALA A 53 -21.47 7.28 11.46
C ALA A 53 -19.97 7.13 11.79
N THR A 54 -19.64 6.35 12.83
CA THR A 54 -18.26 5.97 13.15
C THR A 54 -17.91 4.61 12.55
N ILE A 55 -16.75 4.51 11.89
CA ILE A 55 -16.22 3.24 11.36
C ILE A 55 -16.19 2.18 12.49
N PRO A 56 -16.75 0.98 12.29
CA PRO A 56 -16.76 -0.06 13.32
C PRO A 56 -15.35 -0.46 13.77
N VAL A 57 -15.21 -0.80 15.04
CA VAL A 57 -13.98 -1.34 15.61
C VAL A 57 -14.19 -2.81 15.99
N VAL A 58 -13.35 -3.69 15.48
CA VAL A 58 -13.34 -5.12 15.79
C VAL A 58 -12.20 -5.41 16.77
N ASP A 59 -12.53 -5.99 17.91
CA ASP A 59 -11.59 -6.45 18.93
C ASP A 59 -11.23 -7.92 18.69
N LEU A 60 -10.01 -8.20 18.22
CA LEU A 60 -9.54 -9.58 17.96
C LEU A 60 -9.16 -10.36 19.23
N GLY A 61 -9.15 -9.70 20.40
CA GLY A 61 -8.97 -10.37 21.69
C GLY A 61 -10.22 -11.11 22.17
N ARG A 62 -11.35 -11.01 21.45
CA ARG A 62 -12.61 -11.68 21.78
C ARG A 62 -12.64 -13.14 21.31
N PRO A 63 -13.55 -13.97 21.84
CA PRO A 63 -13.73 -15.33 21.35
C PRO A 63 -13.99 -15.39 19.83
N PRO A 64 -13.49 -16.41 19.10
CA PRO A 64 -13.55 -16.45 17.63
C PRO A 64 -14.95 -16.26 17.02
N HIS A 65 -16.00 -16.77 17.66
CA HIS A 65 -17.37 -16.61 17.19
C HIS A 65 -17.85 -15.15 17.24
N ALA A 66 -17.45 -14.40 18.28
CA ALA A 66 -17.79 -12.99 18.43
C ALA A 66 -17.03 -12.13 17.41
N VAL A 67 -15.73 -12.43 17.20
CA VAL A 67 -14.92 -11.80 16.15
C VAL A 67 -15.53 -12.03 14.77
N ALA A 68 -15.84 -13.27 14.41
CA ALA A 68 -16.42 -13.61 13.12
C ALA A 68 -17.77 -12.91 12.88
N SER A 69 -18.61 -12.82 13.91
CA SER A 69 -19.88 -12.10 13.85
C SER A 69 -19.68 -10.59 13.65
N ALA A 70 -18.74 -9.98 14.39
CA ALA A 70 -18.43 -8.55 14.26
C ALA A 70 -17.84 -8.21 12.88
N VAL A 71 -16.89 -9.02 12.38
CA VAL A 71 -16.30 -8.87 11.05
C VAL A 71 -17.37 -8.98 9.97
N ARG A 72 -18.25 -9.98 10.04
CA ARG A 72 -19.36 -10.12 9.09
C ARG A 72 -20.24 -8.88 9.08
N LYS A 73 -20.73 -8.47 10.25
CA LYS A 73 -21.62 -7.32 10.38
C LYS A 73 -20.98 -6.05 9.83
N ALA A 74 -19.75 -5.75 10.21
CA ALA A 74 -19.03 -4.58 9.71
C ALA A 74 -18.77 -4.67 8.19
N SER A 75 -18.47 -5.85 7.66
CA SER A 75 -18.28 -6.02 6.22
C SER A 75 -19.59 -5.80 5.44
N ASP A 76 -20.71 -6.31 5.95
CA ASP A 76 -22.02 -6.22 5.29
C ASP A 76 -22.60 -4.80 5.36
N GLU A 77 -22.44 -4.12 6.50
CA GLU A 77 -23.02 -2.79 6.73
C GLU A 77 -22.10 -1.63 6.29
N TRP A 78 -20.78 -1.81 6.35
CA TRP A 78 -19.80 -0.74 6.11
C TRP A 78 -18.79 -1.03 4.99
N GLY A 79 -18.46 -2.29 4.74
CA GLY A 79 -17.37 -2.67 3.84
C GLY A 79 -15.96 -2.36 4.35
N VAL A 80 -15.83 -1.74 5.54
CA VAL A 80 -14.56 -1.38 6.19
C VAL A 80 -14.73 -1.37 7.71
N PHE A 81 -13.66 -1.67 8.45
CA PHE A 81 -13.59 -1.61 9.90
C PHE A 81 -12.14 -1.42 10.37
N GLN A 82 -11.98 -0.90 11.59
CA GLN A 82 -10.72 -0.86 12.31
C GLN A 82 -10.54 -2.12 13.14
N VAL A 83 -9.30 -2.49 13.43
CA VAL A 83 -8.96 -3.69 14.20
C VAL A 83 -8.14 -3.29 15.42
N THR A 84 -8.47 -3.86 16.58
CA THR A 84 -7.74 -3.69 17.84
C THR A 84 -7.38 -5.05 18.43
N ASN A 85 -6.42 -5.08 19.36
CA ASN A 85 -5.94 -6.31 20.00
C ASN A 85 -5.49 -7.38 18.99
N HIS A 86 -4.89 -6.95 17.88
CA HIS A 86 -4.44 -7.81 16.77
C HIS A 86 -3.14 -8.58 17.05
N GLY A 87 -2.56 -8.47 18.26
CA GLY A 87 -1.33 -9.18 18.63
C GLY A 87 -0.02 -8.66 18.02
N ILE A 88 -0.08 -7.86 16.95
CA ILE A 88 1.11 -7.20 16.37
C ILE A 88 1.75 -6.23 17.38
N PRO A 89 3.07 -6.36 17.68
CA PRO A 89 3.77 -5.47 18.59
C PRO A 89 3.75 -4.01 18.10
N THR A 90 3.50 -3.08 19.01
CA THR A 90 3.51 -1.64 18.70
C THR A 90 4.89 -1.13 18.29
N THR A 91 5.97 -1.77 18.75
CA THR A 91 7.35 -1.47 18.32
C THR A 91 7.52 -1.77 16.84
N LEU A 92 7.05 -2.92 16.36
CA LEU A 92 7.11 -3.29 14.94
C LEU A 92 6.31 -2.31 14.06
N LEU A 93 5.14 -1.85 14.52
CA LEU A 93 4.36 -0.83 13.80
C LEU A 93 5.12 0.50 13.68
N ARG A 94 5.77 0.94 14.75
CA ARG A 94 6.58 2.18 14.76
C ARG A 94 7.81 2.05 13.86
N GLU A 95 8.46 0.90 13.86
CA GLU A 95 9.60 0.62 12.98
C GLU A 95 9.18 0.59 11.51
N ALA A 96 8.02 -0.01 11.19
CA ALA A 96 7.46 0.00 9.83
C ALA A 96 7.13 1.42 9.35
N GLU A 97 6.54 2.24 10.22
CA GLU A 97 6.30 3.64 9.92
C GLU A 97 7.62 4.42 9.71
N PHE A 98 8.63 4.17 10.55
CA PHE A 98 9.94 4.79 10.41
C PHE A 98 10.61 4.43 9.08
N GLU A 99 10.66 3.14 8.72
CA GLU A 99 11.27 2.67 7.48
C GLU A 99 10.51 3.15 6.24
N ALA A 100 9.18 3.25 6.29
CA ALA A 100 8.39 3.85 5.23
C ALA A 100 8.73 5.34 5.04
N ARG A 101 8.81 6.11 6.13
CA ARG A 101 9.22 7.53 6.08
C ARG A 101 10.64 7.67 5.55
N ARG A 102 11.57 6.82 5.99
CA ARG A 102 12.95 6.78 5.53
C ARG A 102 13.04 6.55 4.01
N LEU A 103 12.23 5.62 3.46
CA LEU A 103 12.15 5.39 2.03
C LEU A 103 11.68 6.63 1.26
N PHE A 104 10.56 7.23 1.68
CA PHE A 104 9.97 8.34 0.94
C PHE A 104 10.71 9.67 1.12
N ALA A 105 11.53 9.80 2.17
CA ALA A 105 12.43 10.92 2.36
C ALA A 105 13.66 10.92 1.44
N LEU A 106 13.95 9.81 0.75
CA LEU A 106 15.02 9.76 -0.24
C LEU A 106 14.73 10.71 -1.42
N PRO A 107 15.78 11.27 -2.06
CA PRO A 107 15.64 12.00 -3.32
C PRO A 107 14.89 11.20 -4.38
N ALA A 108 14.20 11.90 -5.27
CA ALA A 108 13.44 11.26 -6.34
C ALA A 108 14.35 10.39 -7.22
N GLU A 109 15.57 10.84 -7.53
CA GLU A 109 16.53 10.08 -8.35
C GLU A 109 16.94 8.75 -7.72
N GLU A 110 17.09 8.70 -6.40
CA GLU A 110 17.41 7.46 -5.68
C GLU A 110 16.23 6.49 -5.68
N LYS A 111 15.01 6.99 -5.46
CA LYS A 111 13.79 6.18 -5.56
C LYS A 111 13.59 5.64 -6.98
N LEU A 112 14.00 6.40 -8.00
CA LEU A 112 13.94 5.99 -9.40
C LEU A 112 14.83 4.77 -9.72
N ALA A 113 15.89 4.53 -8.94
CA ALA A 113 16.78 3.37 -9.11
C ALA A 113 16.09 2.02 -8.86
N VAL A 114 14.95 2.02 -8.18
CA VAL A 114 14.16 0.83 -7.85
C VAL A 114 12.74 0.90 -8.44
N VAL A 115 12.58 1.60 -9.56
CA VAL A 115 11.31 1.65 -10.30
C VAL A 115 10.90 0.25 -10.73
N ARG A 116 9.61 -0.02 -10.51
CA ARG A 116 8.97 -1.25 -10.96
C ARG A 116 9.06 -1.40 -12.48
N SER A 117 9.42 -2.60 -12.95
CA SER A 117 9.41 -2.90 -14.38
C SER A 117 7.98 -2.90 -14.94
N PRO A 118 7.80 -2.67 -16.26
CA PRO A 118 6.49 -2.72 -16.93
C PRO A 118 5.62 -3.95 -16.65
N ASP A 119 6.27 -5.11 -16.53
CA ASP A 119 5.71 -6.43 -16.25
C ASP A 119 5.81 -6.83 -14.75
N GLY A 120 6.46 -5.99 -13.94
CA GLY A 120 6.75 -6.23 -12.54
C GLY A 120 5.59 -5.89 -11.60
N ILE A 121 5.68 -6.41 -10.37
CA ILE A 121 4.67 -6.19 -9.32
C ILE A 121 5.21 -5.29 -8.21
N ASP A 122 6.48 -5.44 -7.86
CA ASP A 122 7.18 -4.76 -6.78
C ASP A 122 8.10 -3.63 -7.29
N GLY A 123 8.48 -2.74 -6.38
CA GLY A 123 9.29 -1.55 -6.64
C GLY A 123 8.52 -0.24 -6.56
N TYR A 124 9.24 0.85 -6.78
CA TYR A 124 8.74 2.22 -6.75
C TYR A 124 7.84 2.53 -7.96
N GLY A 125 6.78 3.29 -7.72
CA GLY A 125 5.89 3.81 -8.76
C GLY A 125 4.41 3.72 -8.40
N LEU A 126 3.57 4.29 -9.25
CA LEU A 126 2.12 4.34 -9.10
C LEU A 126 1.50 2.94 -9.05
N ALA A 127 0.67 2.65 -8.05
CA ALA A 127 -0.15 1.46 -7.96
C ALA A 127 -0.84 1.15 -9.30
N ARG A 128 -0.82 -0.12 -9.73
CA ARG A 128 -1.35 -0.52 -11.05
C ARG A 128 -2.83 -0.22 -11.23
N ILE A 129 -3.59 -0.04 -10.15
CA ILE A 129 -5.00 0.35 -10.21
C ILE A 129 -5.17 1.78 -10.74
N SER A 130 -4.15 2.64 -10.64
CA SER A 130 -4.20 4.03 -11.13
C SER A 130 -4.54 4.14 -12.61
N ARG A 131 -4.23 3.14 -13.44
CA ARG A 131 -4.57 3.12 -14.87
C ARG A 131 -6.06 3.06 -15.18
N PHE A 132 -6.89 2.67 -14.20
CA PHE A 132 -8.34 2.57 -14.36
C PHE A 132 -9.06 3.86 -14.02
N PHE A 133 -8.35 4.90 -13.59
CA PHE A 133 -8.91 6.20 -13.29
C PHE A 133 -8.59 7.18 -14.42
N ALA A 134 -9.57 8.01 -14.78
CA ALA A 134 -9.39 9.06 -15.80
C ALA A 134 -8.44 10.18 -15.33
N LYS A 135 -8.22 10.29 -14.02
CA LYS A 135 -7.33 11.25 -13.37
C LYS A 135 -6.35 10.49 -12.47
N GLN A 136 -5.14 11.01 -12.35
CA GLN A 136 -4.09 10.50 -11.49
C GLN A 136 -4.31 10.98 -10.05
N MET A 137 -3.89 10.15 -9.10
CA MET A 137 -3.97 10.46 -7.67
C MET A 137 -2.73 11.24 -7.24
N TRP A 138 -2.86 12.08 -6.22
CA TRP A 138 -1.74 12.81 -5.64
C TRP A 138 -0.96 11.94 -4.64
N TYR A 139 -0.11 11.05 -5.16
CA TYR A 139 0.69 10.15 -4.33
C TYR A 139 1.92 9.61 -5.05
N GLU A 140 2.87 9.14 -4.26
CA GLU A 140 3.91 8.20 -4.67
C GLU A 140 3.72 6.88 -3.90
N GLY A 141 4.30 5.79 -4.41
CA GLY A 141 4.07 4.46 -3.85
C GLY A 141 5.25 3.53 -4.05
N PHE A 142 5.37 2.56 -3.14
CA PHE A 142 6.36 1.50 -3.21
C PHE A 142 5.67 0.17 -2.88
N THR A 143 5.71 -0.78 -3.81
CA THR A 143 5.07 -2.08 -3.62
C THR A 143 6.12 -3.13 -3.27
N ILE A 144 5.87 -3.92 -2.22
CA ILE A 144 6.69 -5.09 -1.89
C ILE A 144 5.87 -6.33 -2.14
N MET A 145 6.39 -7.27 -2.93
CA MET A 145 5.79 -8.57 -3.11
C MET A 145 6.80 -9.70 -2.88
N GLY A 146 6.85 -10.17 -1.64
CA GLY A 146 7.85 -11.14 -1.19
C GLY A 146 9.05 -10.45 -0.56
N SER A 147 10.27 -10.88 -0.92
CA SER A 147 11.48 -10.36 -0.30
C SER A 147 11.78 -8.93 -0.76
N PRO A 148 11.95 -7.96 0.17
CA PRO A 148 12.32 -6.60 -0.18
C PRO A 148 13.82 -6.43 -0.47
N VAL A 149 14.64 -7.47 -0.24
CA VAL A 149 16.11 -7.36 -0.19
C VAL A 149 16.68 -6.72 -1.45
N ARG A 150 16.21 -7.15 -2.63
CA ARG A 150 16.71 -6.61 -3.90
C ARG A 150 16.56 -5.10 -3.92
N HIS A 151 15.37 -4.55 -3.68
CA HIS A 151 15.19 -3.10 -3.71
C HIS A 151 15.90 -2.40 -2.55
N ALA A 152 15.79 -2.94 -1.34
CA ALA A 152 16.37 -2.34 -0.15
C ALA A 152 17.90 -2.27 -0.24
N SER A 153 18.57 -3.27 -0.81
CA SER A 153 20.03 -3.26 -1.00
C SER A 153 20.50 -2.30 -2.09
N HIS A 154 19.64 -1.92 -3.03
CA HIS A 154 19.95 -0.87 -4.01
C HIS A 154 19.80 0.53 -3.38
N LEU A 155 18.75 0.73 -2.56
CA LEU A 155 18.51 1.99 -1.87
C LEU A 155 19.51 2.25 -0.73
N TRP A 156 19.82 1.21 0.06
CA TRP A 156 20.72 1.31 1.22
C TRP A 156 21.73 0.17 1.23
N PRO A 157 22.77 0.20 0.35
CA PRO A 157 23.72 -0.91 0.21
C PRO A 157 24.36 -1.38 1.53
N ASN A 158 24.54 -0.47 2.48
CA ASN A 158 25.17 -0.73 3.77
C ASN A 158 24.20 -0.71 4.97
N ASP A 159 22.89 -0.48 4.75
CA ASP A 159 21.93 -0.24 5.84
C ASP A 159 20.48 -0.65 5.49
N TYR A 160 20.33 -1.81 4.84
CA TYR A 160 19.03 -2.35 4.43
C TYR A 160 18.46 -3.40 5.38
N ALA A 161 19.23 -3.83 6.39
CA ALA A 161 18.88 -4.97 7.24
C ALA A 161 17.61 -4.71 8.06
N ASN A 162 17.44 -3.50 8.60
CA ASN A 162 16.26 -3.15 9.38
C ASN A 162 14.99 -3.10 8.52
N PHE A 163 15.07 -2.46 7.35
CA PHE A 163 13.98 -2.47 6.37
C PHE A 163 13.53 -3.90 6.02
N TRP A 164 14.48 -4.79 5.75
CA TRP A 164 14.20 -6.19 5.50
C TRP A 164 13.54 -6.89 6.69
N TYR A 165 14.10 -6.72 7.89
CA TYR A 165 13.61 -7.34 9.11
C TYR A 165 12.15 -6.98 9.38
N VAL A 166 11.84 -5.68 9.35
CA VAL A 166 10.49 -5.16 9.64
C VAL A 166 9.46 -5.70 8.66
N VAL A 167 9.80 -5.73 7.36
CA VAL A 167 8.90 -6.24 6.32
C VAL A 167 8.64 -7.74 6.51
N ILE A 168 9.68 -8.54 6.76
CA ILE A 168 9.53 -9.99 6.96
C ILE A 168 8.76 -10.30 8.24
N MET A 169 9.07 -9.62 9.35
CA MET A 169 8.36 -9.81 10.60
C MET A 169 6.89 -9.42 10.46
N GLY A 170 6.58 -8.33 9.77
CA GLY A 170 5.21 -7.94 9.45
C GLY A 170 4.45 -9.04 8.71
N PHE A 171 5.06 -9.66 7.68
CA PHE A 171 4.44 -10.79 6.99
C PHE A 171 4.22 -12.01 7.90
N ASN A 172 5.15 -12.30 8.81
CA ASN A 172 5.01 -13.45 9.72
C ASN A 172 3.87 -13.26 10.73
N TYR A 173 3.65 -12.04 11.23
CA TYR A 173 2.54 -11.76 12.14
C TYR A 173 1.16 -11.86 11.46
N ILE A 174 1.07 -11.66 10.15
CA ILE A 174 -0.18 -11.74 9.40
C ILE A 174 -0.56 -13.20 9.05
N ASN A 175 0.43 -14.08 8.91
CA ASN A 175 0.24 -15.46 8.46
C ASN A 175 0.17 -16.49 9.61
N ASN A 176 0.34 -16.08 10.86
CA ASN A 176 0.19 -16.91 12.06
C ASN A 176 -1.16 -16.66 12.71
#